data_AF-A0A1B7LZR6-F1
#
_entry.id   AF-A0A1B7LZR6-F1
#
_cell.length_a   1.000
_cell.length_b   1.000
_cell.length_c   1.000
_cell.angle_alpha   90.00
_cell.angle_beta   90.00
_cell.angle_gamma   90.00
#
_symmetry.space_group_name_H-M   'P 1'
#
loop_
_entity.id
_entity.type
_entity.pdbx_description
1 polymer ?
#
loop_
_entity_poly.entity_id
_entity_poly.type
_entity_poly.pdbx_seq_one_letter_code
_entity_poly.pdbx_strand_id
1 'polypeptide(L)'
;MPETYLIQDYLPPKARKIIYLAYALAGLAIGATQVGMAAAGMALPVWLTVTLAVYAFLGGAVGLTATKHTPTQRDTGPADPTTQPPQVVLP
;
A
#
# COMPACT_ATOMS: atom_id res chain seq x y z
N MET A 1 -26.78 1.03 16.75
CA MET A 1 -26.52 0.06 15.67
C MET A 1 -25.10 0.32 15.14
N PRO A 2 -24.08 -0.50 15.44
CA PRO A 2 -22.73 -0.26 14.97
C PRO A 2 -22.56 -0.78 13.54
N GLU A 3 -22.83 0.07 12.54
CA GLU A 3 -22.63 -0.22 11.11
C GLU A 3 -21.16 -0.43 10.71
N THR A 4 -20.21 -0.10 11.59
CA THR A 4 -18.78 -0.10 11.28
C THR A 4 -18.14 -1.48 11.17
N TYR A 5 -18.79 -2.56 11.65
CA TYR A 5 -18.20 -3.90 11.66
C TYR A 5 -18.19 -4.61 10.28
N LEU A 6 -19.19 -4.35 9.43
CA LEU A 6 -19.36 -5.10 8.17
C LEU A 6 -18.25 -4.85 7.14
N ILE A 7 -17.59 -3.69 7.17
CA ILE A 7 -16.55 -3.33 6.19
C ILE A 7 -15.18 -3.92 6.57
N GLN A 8 -14.91 -4.11 7.86
CA GLN A 8 -13.66 -4.73 8.32
C GLN A 8 -13.63 -6.24 8.03
N ASP A 9 -14.77 -6.91 8.05
CA ASP A 9 -14.88 -8.33 7.72
C ASP A 9 -14.78 -8.61 6.21
N TYR A 10 -15.13 -7.63 5.36
CA TYR A 10 -15.15 -7.82 3.90
C TYR A 10 -13.75 -7.84 3.25
N LEU A 11 -12.75 -7.20 3.85
CA LEU A 11 -11.39 -7.15 3.29
C LEU A 11 -10.31 -7.46 4.35
N PRO A 12 -9.99 -8.76 4.56
CA PRO A 12 -9.00 -9.20 5.54
C PRO A 12 -7.67 -8.47 5.36
N PRO A 13 -6.95 -8.13 6.45
CA PRO A 13 -5.63 -7.46 6.37
C PRO A 13 -4.63 -8.20 5.47
N LYS A 14 -4.70 -9.54 5.44
CA LYS A 14 -3.89 -10.39 4.56
C LYS A 14 -4.20 -10.19 3.07
N ALA A 15 -5.48 -10.00 2.72
CA ALA A 15 -5.90 -9.78 1.33
C ALA A 15 -5.33 -8.45 0.78
N ARG A 16 -5.32 -7.40 1.60
CA ARG A 16 -4.72 -6.10 1.24
C ARG A 16 -3.24 -6.22 0.91
N LYS A 17 -2.48 -6.94 1.76
CA LYS A 17 -1.05 -7.18 1.55
C LYS A 17 -0.77 -7.93 0.25
N ILE A 18 -1.59 -8.94 -0.07
CA ILE A 18 -1.48 -9.71 -1.32
C ILE A 18 -1.77 -8.81 -2.52
N ILE A 19 -2.82 -7.98 -2.49
CA ILE A 19 -3.17 -7.08 -3.59
C ILE A 19 -2.03 -6.08 -3.84
N TYR A 20 -1.46 -5.47 -2.80
CA TYR A 20 -0.33 -4.55 -2.95
C TYR A 20 0.92 -5.23 -3.49
N LEU A 21 1.19 -6.46 -3.04
CA LEU A 21 2.32 -7.25 -3.54
C LEU A 21 2.12 -7.64 -5.00
N ALA A 22 0.92 -8.12 -5.37
CA ALA A 22 0.58 -8.49 -6.73
C ALA A 22 0.66 -7.29 -7.68
N TYR A 23 0.19 -6.12 -7.22
CA TYR A 23 0.38 -4.86 -7.92
C TYR A 23 1.89 -4.63 -8.13
N ALA A 24 2.68 -4.49 -7.06
CA ALA A 24 4.12 -4.25 -7.17
C ALA A 24 4.85 -5.21 -8.13
N LEU A 25 4.53 -6.52 -8.09
CA LEU A 25 5.10 -7.53 -8.99
C LEU A 25 4.68 -7.35 -10.45
N ALA A 26 3.42 -6.97 -10.73
CA ALA A 26 2.97 -6.69 -12.09
C ALA A 26 3.76 -5.51 -12.70
N GLY A 27 3.91 -4.42 -11.94
CA GLY A 27 4.74 -3.28 -12.37
C GLY A 27 6.19 -3.65 -12.60
N LEU A 28 6.77 -4.46 -11.71
CA LEU A 28 8.13 -4.97 -11.83
C LEU A 28 8.30 -5.81 -13.12
N ALA A 29 7.38 -6.71 -13.41
CA ALA A 29 7.43 -7.57 -14.60
C ALA A 29 7.33 -6.76 -15.90
N ILE A 30 6.43 -5.78 -15.96
CA ILE A 30 6.27 -4.88 -17.12
C ILE A 30 7.55 -4.06 -17.34
N GLY A 31 8.08 -3.45 -16.27
CA GLY A 31 9.33 -2.68 -16.34
C GLY A 31 10.54 -3.55 -16.71
N ALA A 32 10.67 -4.74 -16.12
CA ALA A 32 11.73 -5.69 -16.43
C ALA A 32 11.70 -6.13 -17.90
N THR A 33 10.50 -6.30 -18.47
CA THR A 33 10.34 -6.61 -19.89
C THR A 33 10.86 -5.47 -20.76
N GLN A 34 10.58 -4.21 -20.42
CA GLN A 34 11.11 -3.06 -21.15
C GLN A 34 12.64 -2.96 -21.05
N VAL A 35 13.20 -3.18 -19.86
CA VAL A 35 14.65 -3.19 -19.65
C VAL A 35 15.31 -4.30 -20.48
N GLY A 36 14.72 -5.50 -20.51
CA GLY A 36 15.21 -6.61 -21.32
C GLY A 36 15.17 -6.33 -22.83
N MET A 37 14.07 -5.78 -23.32
CA MET A 37 13.94 -5.40 -24.74
C MET A 37 14.94 -4.31 -25.13
N ALA A 38 15.12 -3.30 -24.27
CA ALA A 38 16.09 -2.23 -24.46
C ALA A 38 17.52 -2.77 -24.48
N ALA A 39 17.87 -3.66 -23.54
CA ALA A 39 19.19 -4.29 -23.47
C ALA A 39 19.48 -5.18 -24.69
N ALA A 40 18.45 -5.81 -25.27
CA ALA A 40 18.56 -6.61 -26.49
C ALA A 40 18.63 -5.76 -27.78
N GLY A 41 18.56 -4.42 -27.69
CA GLY A 41 18.54 -3.53 -28.85
C GLY A 41 17.27 -3.65 -29.70
N MET A 42 16.20 -4.24 -29.15
CA MET A 42 14.92 -4.36 -29.85
C MET A 42 14.11 -3.06 -29.72
N ALA A 43 13.36 -2.73 -30.76
CA ALA A 43 12.44 -1.59 -30.72
C ALA A 43 11.38 -1.82 -29.64
N LEU A 44 11.16 -0.82 -28.78
CA LEU A 44 10.15 -0.90 -27.73
C LEU A 44 8.75 -0.71 -28.34
N PRO A 45 7.84 -1.71 -28.22
CA PRO A 45 6.50 -1.56 -28.74
C PRO A 45 5.71 -0.53 -27.93
N VAL A 46 4.96 0.32 -28.63
CA VAL A 46 4.21 1.45 -28.03
C VAL A 46 3.23 0.99 -26.95
N TRP A 47 2.53 -0.13 -27.17
CA TRP A 47 1.55 -0.66 -26.21
C TRP A 47 2.18 -0.99 -24.85
N LEU A 48 3.44 -1.46 -24.84
CA LEU A 48 4.15 -1.80 -23.60
C LEU A 48 4.52 -0.53 -22.82
N THR A 49 4.97 0.51 -23.52
CA THR A 49 5.29 1.82 -22.94
C THR A 49 4.05 2.50 -22.38
N VAL A 50 2.93 2.47 -23.10
CA VAL A 50 1.65 3.02 -22.63
C VAL A 50 1.18 2.26 -21.39
N THR A 51 1.27 0.92 -21.40
CA THR A 51 0.86 0.09 -20.26
C THR A 51 1.65 0.46 -19.00
N LEU A 52 2.98 0.56 -19.08
CA LEU A 52 3.78 0.94 -17.91
C LEU A 52 3.45 2.36 -17.44
N ALA A 53 3.29 3.32 -18.36
CA ALA A 53 2.98 4.71 -18.02
C ALA A 53 1.65 4.83 -17.27
N VAL A 54 0.58 4.20 -17.78
CA VAL A 54 -0.73 4.20 -17.13
C VAL A 54 -0.67 3.50 -15.77
N TYR A 55 0.01 2.35 -15.72
CA TYR A 55 0.19 1.59 -14.50
C TYR A 55 0.92 2.40 -13.40
N ALA A 56 2.00 3.08 -13.77
CA ALA A 56 2.77 3.92 -12.85
C ALA A 56 1.96 5.16 -12.42
N PHE A 57 1.21 5.77 -13.33
CA PHE A 57 0.37 6.93 -13.05
C PHE A 57 -0.74 6.60 -12.04
N LEU A 58 -1.52 5.54 -12.31
CA LEU A 58 -2.60 5.09 -11.43
C LEU A 58 -2.04 4.61 -10.08
N GLY A 59 -0.98 3.81 -10.12
CA GLY A 59 -0.34 3.26 -8.93
C GLY A 59 0.23 4.35 -8.03
N GLY A 60 0.90 5.34 -8.61
CA GLY A 60 1.43 6.49 -7.89
C GLY A 60 0.34 7.33 -7.26
N ALA A 61 -0.70 7.71 -8.01
CA ALA A 61 -1.79 8.54 -7.50
C ALA A 61 -2.57 7.84 -6.36
N VAL A 62 -2.90 6.56 -6.53
CA VAL A 62 -3.62 5.77 -5.52
C VAL A 62 -2.73 5.50 -4.31
N GLY A 63 -1.48 5.11 -4.53
CA GLY A 63 -0.52 4.85 -3.45
C GLY A 63 -0.28 6.08 -2.58
N LEU A 64 -0.01 7.24 -3.19
CA LEU A 64 0.18 8.51 -2.47
C LEU A 64 -1.07 8.90 -1.66
N THR A 65 -2.27 8.69 -2.22
CA THR A 65 -3.53 8.94 -1.52
C THR A 65 -3.71 8.02 -0.31
N ALA A 66 -3.38 6.74 -0.45
CA ALA A 66 -3.48 5.75 0.63
C ALA A 66 -2.51 6.04 1.78
N THR A 67 -1.27 6.44 1.48
CA THR A 67 -0.27 6.78 2.52
C THR A 67 -0.69 7.99 3.35
N LYS A 68 -1.41 8.95 2.76
CA LYS A 68 -1.88 10.15 3.47
C LYS A 68 -3.09 9.91 4.37
N HIS A 69 -3.94 8.94 4.04
CA HIS A 69 -5.21 8.70 4.74
C HIS A 69 -5.22 7.44 5.61
N THR A 70 -4.14 6.64 5.60
CA THR A 70 -4.02 5.45 6.44
C THR A 70 -3.03 5.75 7.58
N PRO A 71 -3.49 5.85 8.84
CA PRO A 71 -2.60 5.90 9.99
C PRO A 71 -1.68 4.69 9.92
N THR A 72 -0.37 4.92 9.77
CA THR A 72 0.59 3.84 9.94
C THR A 72 0.55 3.48 11.42
N GLN A 73 -0.08 2.35 11.73
CA GLN A 73 -0.05 1.78 13.07
C GLN A 73 1.40 1.36 13.36
N ARG A 74 2.21 2.32 13.78
CA ARG A 74 3.50 2.13 14.40
C ARG A 74 3.37 2.58 15.84
N ASP A 75 3.55 1.60 16.70
CA ASP A 75 4.19 1.72 18.01
C ASP A 75 3.35 2.39 19.11
N THR A 76 2.36 1.67 19.63
CA THR A 76 2.25 1.61 21.10
C THR A 76 3.51 0.90 21.60
N GLY A 77 4.59 1.67 21.79
CA GLY A 77 5.66 1.27 22.70
C GLY A 77 5.05 0.94 24.08
N PRO A 78 5.73 0.13 24.91
CA PRO A 78 5.23 -0.22 26.23
C PRO A 78 4.82 1.07 26.95
N ALA A 79 3.57 1.11 27.44
CA ALA A 79 2.96 2.28 28.05
C ALA A 79 3.99 3.02 28.92
N ASP A 80 4.33 4.25 28.53
CA ASP A 80 5.19 5.10 29.32
C ASP A 80 4.43 5.46 30.61
N PRO A 81 4.84 4.95 31.78
CA PRO A 81 4.15 5.21 33.04
C PRO A 81 4.14 6.70 33.44
N THR A 82 4.90 7.56 32.74
CA THR A 82 4.93 9.00 32.98
C THR A 82 3.81 9.77 32.27
N THR A 83 3.06 9.13 31.37
CA THR A 83 1.96 9.77 30.60
C THR A 83 0.56 9.46 31.15
N GLN A 84 0.46 8.60 32.17
CA GLN A 84 -0.81 8.30 32.83
C GLN A 84 -1.14 9.44 33.81
N PRO A 85 -2.28 10.15 33.66
CA PRO A 85 -2.71 11.11 34.68
C PRO A 85 -2.89 10.37 36.01
N PRO A 86 -2.56 10.99 37.16
CA PRO A 86 -2.63 10.36 38.46
C PRO A 86 -4.03 9.77 38.64
N GLN A 87 -4.09 8.44 38.76
CA GLN A 87 -5.33 7.74 39.05
C GLN A 87 -5.78 8.22 40.43
N VAL A 88 -6.87 9.00 40.47
CA VAL A 88 -7.52 9.40 41.71
C VAL A 88 -8.09 8.13 42.33
N VAL A 89 -7.33 7.51 43.23
CA VAL A 89 -7.82 6.44 44.09
C VAL A 89 -8.77 7.10 45.10
N LEU A 90 -10.06 7.09 44.78
CA LEU A 90 -11.10 7.43 45.75
C LEU A 90 -11.15 6.32 46.81
N PRO A 91 -11.17 6.68 48.12
CA PRO A 91 -11.17 5.73 49.23
C PRO A 91 -12.47 4.92 49.32
#